data_AF-A0A350QSH4-F1
#
_entry.id   AF-A0A350QSH4-F1
#
_cell.length_a   1.000
_cell.length_b   1.000
_cell.length_c   1.000
_cell.angle_alpha   90.00
_cell.angle_beta   90.00
_cell.angle_gamma   90.00
#
_symmetry.space_group_name_H-M   'P 1'
#
loop_
_entity.id
_entity.type
_entity.pdbx_description
1 polymer ?
#
loop_
_entity_poly.entity_id
_entity_poly.type
_entity_poly.pdbx_seq_one_letter_code
_entity_poly.pdbx_strand_id
1 'polypeptide(L)'
;MMPSVIHGVDFSGAKSGGGAKIVVASRNEEGVVSVERGLDRNRLVCRIREGLTDGDRHLWRIDAPFSVPVTVFEAHDLKKDWLTLARWMARFEDPRAWRRALRAVDRKEKKRICDRSAHAPLAPMNLRVFKQTWTVVCDVLLPLASDGIDLPCLRGTNSPVSVVESCPASVLHRLG
;
A
#
# COMPACT_ATOMS: atom_id res chain seq x y z
N MET A 1 -8.05 -2.62 21.51
CA MET A 1 -8.19 -4.09 21.38
C MET A 1 -7.23 -4.57 20.31
N MET A 2 -6.43 -5.60 20.57
CA MET A 2 -5.44 -6.13 19.61
C MET A 2 -6.16 -6.83 18.43
N PRO A 3 -5.54 -6.88 17.22
CA PRO A 3 -6.11 -7.63 16.09
C PRO A 3 -6.07 -9.13 16.38
N SER A 4 -7.12 -9.84 15.99
CA SER A 4 -7.23 -11.30 16.11
C SER A 4 -6.43 -12.01 15.00
N VAL A 5 -6.39 -11.41 13.81
CA VAL A 5 -5.64 -11.95 12.67
C VAL A 5 -4.71 -10.90 12.08
N ILE A 6 -3.45 -11.28 11.86
CA ILE A 6 -2.43 -10.42 11.26
C ILE A 6 -1.99 -11.00 9.92
N HIS A 7 -2.08 -10.19 8.87
CA HIS A 7 -1.64 -10.53 7.52
C HIS A 7 -0.40 -9.72 7.16
N GLY A 8 0.63 -10.37 6.63
CA GLY A 8 1.75 -9.75 5.95
C GLY A 8 1.67 -10.01 4.46
N VAL A 9 1.76 -8.95 3.65
CA VAL A 9 1.60 -9.03 2.20
C VAL A 9 2.90 -8.58 1.52
N ASP A 10 3.56 -9.51 0.82
CA ASP A 10 4.62 -9.17 -0.13
C ASP A 10 3.95 -8.75 -1.45
N PHE A 11 3.97 -7.44 -1.71
CA PHE A 11 3.21 -6.85 -2.81
C PHE A 11 4.06 -6.73 -4.08
N SER A 12 4.05 -7.78 -4.89
CA SER A 12 4.64 -7.76 -6.24
C SER A 12 3.62 -7.50 -7.36
N GLY A 13 2.37 -7.13 -7.02
CA GLY A 13 1.21 -7.08 -7.93
C GLY A 13 1.24 -6.03 -9.04
N ALA A 14 2.35 -5.31 -9.23
CA ALA A 14 2.52 -4.40 -10.35
C ALA A 14 2.50 -5.15 -11.70
N LYS A 15 1.88 -4.58 -12.74
CA LYS A 15 1.94 -5.14 -14.10
C LYS A 15 3.40 -5.34 -14.53
N SER A 16 3.84 -6.60 -14.55
CA SER A 16 5.13 -7.06 -15.09
C SER A 16 4.87 -8.27 -16.00
N GLY A 17 5.81 -8.60 -16.89
CA GLY A 17 5.63 -9.65 -17.89
C GLY A 17 5.49 -11.08 -17.33
N GLY A 18 5.67 -11.27 -16.02
CA GLY A 18 5.25 -12.46 -15.30
C GLY A 18 4.04 -12.12 -14.42
N GLY A 19 3.05 -13.02 -14.32
CA GLY A 19 1.81 -12.81 -13.56
C GLY A 19 2.04 -12.26 -12.14
N ALA A 20 1.04 -11.56 -11.60
CA ALA A 20 1.11 -11.01 -10.25
C ALA A 20 1.38 -12.13 -9.23
N LYS A 21 2.44 -11.98 -8.42
CA LYS A 21 2.85 -12.96 -7.40
C LYS A 21 2.67 -12.37 -6.01
N ILE A 22 1.48 -11.86 -5.71
CA ILE A 22 1.21 -11.38 -4.34
C ILE A 22 1.22 -12.62 -3.44
N VAL A 23 1.95 -12.51 -2.33
CA VAL A 23 2.01 -13.54 -1.29
C VAL A 23 1.46 -12.96 0.00
N VAL A 24 0.57 -13.71 0.63
CA VAL A 24 -0.04 -13.34 1.91
C VAL A 24 0.33 -14.39 2.95
N ALA A 25 1.04 -13.98 3.99
CA ALA A 25 1.26 -14.78 5.18
C ALA A 25 0.29 -14.30 6.27
N SER A 26 -0.50 -15.21 6.85
CA SER A 26 -1.49 -14.88 7.88
C SER A 26 -1.16 -15.60 9.17
N ARG A 27 -1.34 -14.93 10.31
CA ARG A 27 -1.25 -15.51 11.65
C ARG A 27 -2.54 -15.21 12.40
N ASN A 28 -3.22 -16.25 12.89
CA ASN A 28 -4.43 -16.11 13.72
C ASN A 28 -4.08 -15.94 15.23
N GLU A 29 -5.10 -15.84 16.07
CA GLU A 29 -4.94 -15.67 17.52
C GLU A 29 -4.18 -16.81 18.19
N GLU A 30 -4.41 -18.04 17.73
CA GLU A 30 -3.75 -19.27 18.21
C GLU A 30 -2.27 -19.35 17.77
N GLY A 31 -1.82 -18.43 16.91
CA GLY A 31 -0.46 -18.39 16.38
C GLY A 31 -0.23 -19.29 15.17
N VAL A 32 -1.27 -19.92 14.63
CA VAL A 32 -1.18 -20.74 13.41
C VAL A 32 -0.87 -19.84 12.22
N VAL A 33 0.15 -20.23 11.44
CA VAL A 33 0.60 -19.49 10.26
C VAL A 33 0.17 -20.20 8.97
N SER A 34 -0.44 -19.46 8.05
CA SER A 34 -0.77 -19.93 6.70
C SER A 34 -0.15 -19.01 5.65
N VAL A 35 0.14 -19.56 4.46
CA VAL A 35 0.72 -18.81 3.34
C VAL A 35 -0.09 -19.07 2.07
N GLU A 36 -0.63 -18.01 1.50
CA GLU A 36 -1.33 -18.01 0.21
C GLU A 36 -0.42 -17.35 -0.84
N ARG A 37 -0.24 -17.98 -2.00
CA ARG A 37 0.70 -17.53 -3.05
C ARG A 37 -0.03 -17.33 -4.37
N GLY A 38 0.44 -16.35 -5.15
CA GLY A 38 -0.05 -16.14 -6.51
C GLY A 38 -1.38 -15.40 -6.58
N LEU A 39 -1.71 -14.60 -5.56
CA LEU A 39 -2.89 -13.75 -5.63
C LEU A 39 -2.67 -12.66 -6.67
N ASP A 40 -3.73 -12.35 -7.40
CA ASP A 40 -3.84 -11.08 -8.09
C ASP A 40 -4.43 -9.99 -7.16
N ARG A 41 -4.46 -8.77 -7.66
CA ARG A 41 -4.91 -7.59 -6.90
C ARG A 41 -6.40 -7.64 -6.57
N ASN A 42 -7.21 -8.16 -7.48
CA ASN A 42 -8.65 -8.27 -7.27
C ASN A 42 -8.93 -9.28 -6.17
N ARG A 43 -8.22 -10.42 -6.17
CA ARG A 43 -8.32 -11.42 -5.10
C ARG A 43 -7.84 -10.85 -3.78
N LEU A 44 -6.75 -10.09 -3.75
CA LEU A 44 -6.31 -9.40 -2.53
C LEU A 44 -7.40 -8.45 -1.99
N VAL A 45 -8.00 -7.62 -2.84
CA VAL A 45 -9.10 -6.73 -2.45
C VAL A 45 -10.29 -7.52 -1.89
N CYS A 46 -10.71 -8.60 -2.56
CA CYS A 46 -11.79 -9.46 -2.07
C CYS A 46 -11.45 -10.07 -0.70
N ARG A 47 -10.23 -10.60 -0.52
CA ARG A 47 -9.78 -11.19 0.76
C ARG A 47 -9.81 -10.18 1.90
N ILE A 48 -9.41 -8.92 1.65
CA ILE A 48 -9.48 -7.86 2.66
C ILE A 48 -10.95 -7.57 3.02
N ARG A 49 -11.85 -7.53 2.04
CA ARG A 49 -13.29 -7.28 2.25
C ARG A 49 -13.99 -8.40 3.02
N GLU A 50 -13.61 -9.66 2.78
CA GLU A 50 -14.19 -10.81 3.49
C GLU A 50 -14.05 -10.66 5.03
N GLY A 51 -12.95 -10.04 5.51
CA GLY A 51 -12.72 -9.75 6.93
C GLY A 51 -13.63 -8.68 7.54
N LEU A 52 -14.45 -7.98 6.75
CA LEU A 52 -15.46 -7.06 7.30
C LEU A 52 -16.63 -7.81 7.94
N THR A 53 -16.81 -9.09 7.60
CA THR A 53 -18.04 -9.85 7.88
C THR A 53 -17.82 -11.19 8.58
N ASP A 54 -16.58 -11.63 8.76
CA ASP A 54 -16.27 -12.93 9.39
C ASP A 54 -16.25 -12.90 10.92
N GLY A 55 -16.37 -11.71 11.53
CA GLY A 55 -16.46 -11.51 12.97
C GLY A 55 -15.12 -11.29 13.66
N ASP A 56 -14.02 -11.38 12.92
CA ASP A 56 -12.65 -11.19 13.41
C ASP A 56 -12.17 -9.74 13.23
N ARG A 57 -11.08 -9.36 13.93
CA ARG A 57 -10.38 -8.10 13.71
C ARG A 57 -9.08 -8.32 12.95
N HIS A 58 -9.01 -7.81 11.73
CA HIS A 58 -7.91 -8.03 10.81
C HIS A 58 -6.96 -6.84 10.74
N LEU A 59 -5.66 -7.11 10.82
CA LEU A 59 -4.61 -6.17 10.49
C LEU A 59 -3.85 -6.64 9.25
N TRP A 60 -4.04 -5.96 8.13
CA TRP A 60 -3.33 -6.19 6.88
C TRP A 60 -2.13 -5.26 6.77
N ARG A 61 -0.93 -5.82 6.63
CA ARG A 61 0.33 -5.08 6.49
C ARG A 61 0.89 -5.31 5.10
N ILE A 62 0.89 -4.29 4.26
CA ILE A 62 1.28 -4.41 2.85
C ILE A 62 2.66 -3.81 2.63
N ASP A 63 3.56 -4.58 2.02
CA ASP A 63 4.89 -4.14 1.57
C ASP A 63 4.84 -3.37 0.26
N ALA A 64 4.24 -2.18 0.32
CA ALA A 64 4.26 -1.20 -0.75
C ALA A 64 3.97 0.20 -0.19
N PRO A 65 4.57 1.28 -0.73
CA PRO A 65 4.28 2.63 -0.28
C PRO A 65 2.83 3.05 -0.56
N PHE A 66 2.14 3.58 0.45
CA PHE A 66 0.74 4.02 0.33
C PHE A 66 0.60 5.45 -0.16
N SER A 67 1.68 6.21 -0.25
CA SER A 67 1.63 7.62 -0.62
C SER A 67 2.94 8.12 -1.22
N VAL A 68 2.96 9.41 -1.56
CA VAL A 68 4.12 10.13 -2.09
C VAL A 68 4.59 11.23 -1.12
N PRO A 69 5.80 11.77 -1.29
CA PRO A 69 6.26 12.93 -0.52
C PRO A 69 5.32 14.14 -0.66
N VAL A 70 5.16 14.92 0.41
CA VAL A 70 4.32 16.14 0.44
C VAL A 70 4.65 17.12 -0.69
N THR A 71 5.91 17.17 -1.11
CA THR A 71 6.38 18.00 -2.22
C THR A 71 5.72 17.68 -3.55
N VAL A 72 5.18 16.47 -3.74
CA VAL A 72 4.41 16.11 -4.94
C VAL A 72 3.07 16.84 -4.96
N PHE A 73 2.44 17.02 -3.80
CA PHE A 73 1.20 17.76 -3.70
C PHE A 73 1.41 19.22 -4.10
N GLU A 74 2.48 19.84 -3.59
CA GLU A 74 2.86 21.22 -3.91
C GLU A 74 3.22 21.39 -5.39
N ALA A 75 4.02 20.47 -5.95
CA ALA A 75 4.47 20.52 -7.33
C ALA A 75 3.35 20.35 -8.38
N HIS A 76 2.24 19.72 -8.00
CA HIS A 76 1.10 19.46 -8.89
C HIS A 76 -0.18 20.18 -8.46
N ASP A 77 -0.07 21.16 -7.57
CA ASP A 77 -1.18 21.96 -7.04
C ASP A 77 -2.35 21.09 -6.52
N LEU A 78 -2.01 20.04 -5.78
CA LEU A 78 -2.96 19.12 -5.17
C LEU A 78 -3.21 19.53 -3.73
N LYS A 79 -4.48 19.47 -3.31
CA LYS A 79 -4.82 19.51 -1.87
C LYS A 79 -4.09 18.36 -1.15
N LYS A 80 -3.50 18.66 0.01
CA LYS A 80 -2.77 17.70 0.88
C LYS A 80 -3.73 16.70 1.55
N ASP A 81 -4.36 15.88 0.73
CA ASP A 81 -5.39 14.91 1.07
C ASP A 81 -5.14 13.61 0.29
N TRP A 82 -5.19 12.47 0.96
CA TRP A 82 -4.82 11.20 0.33
C TRP A 82 -5.79 10.79 -0.77
N LEU A 83 -7.09 11.03 -0.59
CA LEU A 83 -8.09 10.67 -1.61
C LEU A 83 -7.91 11.51 -2.88
N THR A 84 -7.55 12.79 -2.72
CA THR A 84 -7.18 13.68 -3.83
C THR A 84 -5.98 13.13 -4.60
N LEU A 85 -4.93 12.68 -3.91
CA LEU A 85 -3.78 12.03 -4.53
C LEU A 85 -4.19 10.76 -5.28
N ALA A 86 -4.92 9.85 -4.63
CA ALA A 86 -5.29 8.56 -5.20
C ALA A 86 -6.14 8.72 -6.47
N ARG A 87 -7.13 9.64 -6.44
CA ARG A 87 -7.95 9.96 -7.63
C ARG A 87 -7.14 10.61 -8.73
N TRP A 88 -6.18 11.48 -8.40
CA TRP A 88 -5.28 12.06 -9.40
C TRP A 88 -4.38 10.99 -10.04
N MET A 89 -3.82 10.08 -9.25
CA MET A 89 -3.02 8.96 -9.77
C MET A 89 -3.82 8.03 -10.68
N ALA A 90 -5.09 7.77 -10.36
CA ALA A 90 -5.99 6.93 -11.15
C ALA A 90 -6.41 7.54 -12.50
N ARG A 91 -6.18 8.84 -12.73
CA ARG A 91 -6.42 9.48 -14.04
C ARG A 91 -5.37 9.12 -15.09
N PHE A 92 -4.23 8.56 -14.67
CA PHE A 92 -3.20 8.11 -15.59
C PHE A 92 -3.51 6.70 -16.08
N GLU A 93 -3.29 6.46 -17.38
CA GLU A 93 -3.52 5.16 -18.01
C GLU A 93 -2.73 4.02 -17.35
N ASP A 94 -1.50 4.30 -16.94
CA ASP A 94 -0.60 3.31 -16.39
C ASP A 94 0.44 3.97 -15.44
N PRO A 95 1.15 3.17 -14.62
CA PRO A 95 2.16 3.70 -13.70
C PRO A 95 3.31 4.44 -14.42
N ARG A 96 3.58 4.15 -15.70
CA ARG A 96 4.65 4.81 -16.46
C ARG A 96 4.21 6.21 -16.88
N ALA A 97 2.96 6.41 -17.28
CA ALA A 97 2.37 7.70 -17.58
C ALA A 97 2.40 8.60 -16.34
N TRP A 98 1.97 8.06 -15.19
CA TRP A 98 2.08 8.76 -13.91
C TRP A 98 3.53 9.16 -13.58
N ARG A 99 4.49 8.23 -13.68
CA ARG A 99 5.91 8.55 -13.43
C ARG A 99 6.46 9.59 -14.41
N ARG A 100 6.06 9.56 -15.68
CA ARG A 100 6.46 10.58 -16.67
C ARG A 100 5.97 11.96 -16.25
N ALA A 101 4.72 12.08 -15.80
CA ALA A 101 4.15 13.34 -15.35
C ALA A 101 4.87 13.91 -14.12
N LEU A 102 5.18 13.07 -13.12
CA LEU A 102 6.00 13.47 -11.97
C LEU A 102 7.37 14.02 -12.40
N ARG A 103 8.06 13.29 -13.28
CA ARG A 103 9.42 13.64 -13.73
C ARG A 103 9.49 14.82 -14.68
N ALA A 104 8.36 15.25 -15.26
CA ALA A 104 8.28 16.47 -16.03
C ALA A 104 8.40 17.72 -15.13
N VAL A 105 8.03 17.59 -13.85
CA VAL A 105 8.10 18.68 -12.86
C VAL A 105 9.34 18.57 -11.98
N ASP A 106 9.60 17.38 -11.41
CA ASP A 106 10.78 17.13 -10.59
C ASP A 106 11.34 15.73 -10.86
N ARG A 107 12.61 15.67 -11.25
CA ARG A 107 13.31 14.41 -11.54
C ARG A 107 13.86 13.74 -10.29
N LYS A 108 13.84 14.41 -9.13
CA LYS A 108 14.37 13.88 -7.86
C LYS A 108 13.40 12.88 -7.24
N GLU A 109 13.91 11.72 -6.88
CA GLU A 109 13.16 10.67 -6.19
C GLU A 109 13.17 10.92 -4.67
N LYS A 110 12.44 11.95 -4.23
CA LYS A 110 12.38 12.34 -2.81
C LYS A 110 11.74 11.24 -1.95
N LYS A 111 12.27 11.04 -0.74
CA LYS A 111 11.68 10.19 0.31
C LYS A 111 10.64 10.99 1.13
N ARG A 112 9.60 10.31 1.63
CA ARG A 112 8.68 10.88 2.63
C ARG A 112 9.40 11.05 3.97
N ILE A 113 8.77 11.77 4.90
CA ILE A 113 9.30 11.89 6.28
C ILE A 113 9.39 10.52 6.93
N CYS A 114 8.32 9.71 6.86
CA CYS A 114 8.29 8.35 7.40
C CYS A 114 9.37 7.44 6.79
N ASP A 115 9.63 7.55 5.48
CA ASP A 115 10.67 6.78 4.80
C ASP A 115 12.06 7.09 5.37
N ARG A 116 12.33 8.36 5.68
CA ARG A 116 13.60 8.77 6.30
C ARG A 116 13.68 8.26 7.74
N SER A 117 12.64 8.48 8.53
CA SER A 117 12.59 8.06 9.94
C SER A 117 12.69 6.54 10.11
N ALA A 118 12.10 5.77 9.20
CA ALA A 118 12.14 4.31 9.22
C ALA A 118 13.31 3.71 8.44
N HIS A 119 14.23 4.54 7.91
CA HIS A 119 15.33 4.08 7.06
C HIS A 119 14.88 3.21 5.87
N ALA A 120 13.71 3.50 5.31
CA ALA A 120 13.19 2.79 4.14
C ALA A 120 14.18 2.93 2.99
N PRO A 121 14.53 1.84 2.28
CA PRO A 121 15.64 1.85 1.33
C PRO A 121 15.34 2.74 0.12
N LEU A 122 14.11 2.71 -0.39
CA LEU A 122 13.72 3.32 -1.65
C LEU A 122 12.60 4.34 -1.45
N ALA A 123 12.62 5.40 -2.26
CA ALA A 123 11.52 6.36 -2.33
C ALA A 123 10.30 5.76 -3.08
N PRO A 124 9.06 6.21 -2.80
CA PRO A 124 7.87 5.70 -3.47
C PRO A 124 7.88 5.86 -5.00
N MET A 125 8.62 6.84 -5.51
CA MET A 125 8.74 7.15 -6.94
C MET A 125 9.97 6.51 -7.59
N ASN A 126 10.75 5.73 -6.83
CA ASN A 126 11.96 5.10 -7.34
C ASN A 126 11.68 4.16 -8.51
N LEU A 127 12.59 4.08 -9.47
CA LEU A 127 12.46 3.23 -10.67
C LEU A 127 12.08 1.77 -10.34
N ARG A 128 12.51 1.24 -9.19
CA ARG A 128 12.21 -0.14 -8.76
C ARG A 128 10.83 -0.29 -8.11
N VAL A 129 10.25 0.78 -7.56
CA VAL A 129 9.06 0.72 -6.68
C VAL A 129 7.85 1.46 -7.25
N PHE A 130 8.04 2.45 -8.14
CA PHE A 130 6.94 3.32 -8.59
C PHE A 130 5.71 2.55 -9.13
N LYS A 131 5.94 1.41 -9.80
CA LYS A 131 4.84 0.59 -10.29
C LYS A 131 4.04 0.00 -9.14
N GLN A 132 4.70 -0.49 -8.08
CA GLN A 132 4.04 -0.99 -6.88
C GLN A 132 3.28 0.13 -6.17
N THR A 133 3.90 1.29 -5.95
CA THR A 133 3.25 2.46 -5.35
C THR A 133 1.98 2.86 -6.10
N TRP A 134 2.05 3.00 -7.42
CA TRP A 134 0.88 3.35 -8.21
C TRP A 134 -0.20 2.27 -8.13
N THR A 135 0.21 1.01 -8.26
CA THR A 135 -0.71 -0.13 -8.28
C THR A 135 -1.40 -0.32 -6.94
N VAL A 136 -0.69 -0.26 -5.82
CA VAL A 136 -1.31 -0.41 -4.50
C VAL A 136 -2.28 0.75 -4.23
N VAL A 137 -1.93 1.98 -4.60
CA VAL A 137 -2.81 3.14 -4.40
C VAL A 137 -4.07 3.04 -5.27
N CYS A 138 -3.92 2.78 -6.57
CA CYS A 138 -5.03 2.85 -7.53
C CYS A 138 -5.87 1.57 -7.57
N ASP A 139 -5.23 0.41 -7.58
CA ASP A 139 -5.90 -0.88 -7.83
C ASP A 139 -6.28 -1.61 -6.52
N VAL A 140 -5.75 -1.19 -5.36
CA VAL A 140 -6.04 -1.84 -4.07
C VAL A 140 -6.67 -0.87 -3.08
N LEU A 141 -5.96 0.18 -2.68
CA LEU A 141 -6.39 1.06 -1.59
C LEU A 141 -7.55 1.97 -1.98
N LEU A 142 -7.55 2.53 -3.19
CA LEU A 142 -8.65 3.39 -3.63
C LEU A 142 -10.00 2.65 -3.68
N PRO A 143 -10.10 1.40 -4.19
CA PRO A 143 -11.29 0.58 -4.05
C PRO A 143 -11.70 0.29 -2.59
N LEU A 144 -10.75 0.11 -1.68
CA LEU A 144 -11.05 -0.19 -0.26
C LEU A 144 -11.46 1.06 0.53
N ALA A 145 -11.04 2.25 0.08
CA ALA A 145 -11.36 3.51 0.74
C ALA A 145 -12.86 3.82 0.79
N SER A 146 -13.67 3.24 -0.10
CA SER A 146 -15.14 3.37 -0.09
C SER A 146 -15.84 2.38 0.86
N ASP A 147 -15.12 1.38 1.39
CA ASP A 147 -15.74 0.19 1.98
C ASP A 147 -15.79 0.23 3.52
N GLY A 148 -15.54 1.39 4.14
CA GLY A 148 -15.47 1.51 5.60
C GLY A 148 -14.29 0.76 6.22
N ILE A 149 -13.27 0.42 5.43
CA ILE A 149 -12.00 -0.15 5.89
C ILE A 149 -11.12 0.97 6.45
N ASP A 150 -10.43 0.66 7.54
CA ASP A 150 -9.52 1.60 8.17
C ASP A 150 -8.18 1.67 7.41
N LEU A 151 -7.88 2.84 6.83
CA LEU A 151 -6.61 3.12 6.16
C LEU A 151 -5.89 4.25 6.92
N PRO A 152 -4.64 4.10 7.40
CA PRO A 152 -3.92 5.15 8.15
C PRO A 152 -3.68 6.44 7.36
N CYS A 153 -3.69 6.36 6.03
CA CYS A 153 -3.62 7.53 5.16
C CYS A 153 -4.94 8.29 5.05
N LEU A 154 -6.03 7.70 5.56
CA LEU A 154 -7.34 8.29 5.76
C LEU A 154 -7.60 8.49 7.27
N ARG A 155 -8.81 8.91 7.59
CA ARG A 155 -9.27 9.03 8.97
C ARG A 155 -9.47 7.63 9.57
N GLY A 156 -8.93 7.42 10.77
CA GLY A 156 -9.15 6.23 11.58
C GLY A 156 -10.64 5.92 11.74
N THR A 157 -11.06 4.71 11.40
CA THR A 157 -12.42 4.20 11.65
C THR A 157 -12.40 3.13 12.75
N ASN A 158 -13.56 2.82 13.35
CA ASN A 158 -13.71 1.66 14.25
C ASN A 158 -13.91 0.34 13.48
N SER A 159 -13.39 0.26 12.24
CA SER A 159 -13.51 -0.93 11.41
C SER A 159 -12.87 -2.15 12.09
N PRO A 160 -13.44 -3.36 11.91
CA PRO A 160 -12.74 -4.60 12.25
C PRO A 160 -11.52 -4.82 11.36
N VAL A 161 -11.45 -4.20 10.18
CA VAL A 161 -10.35 -4.37 9.21
C VAL A 161 -9.54 -3.09 9.09
N SER A 162 -8.25 -3.17 9.38
CA SER A 162 -7.27 -2.12 9.13
C SER A 162 -6.24 -2.58 8.10
N VAL A 163 -5.89 -1.72 7.14
CA VAL A 163 -4.84 -1.96 6.15
C VAL A 163 -3.77 -0.89 6.30
N VAL A 164 -2.55 -1.30 6.61
CA VAL A 164 -1.43 -0.41 6.92
C VAL A 164 -0.24 -0.70 6.01
N GLU A 165 0.57 0.33 5.79
CA GLU A 165 1.86 0.18 5.13
C GLU A 165 2.84 -0.51 6.09
N SER A 166 3.66 -1.42 5.57
CA SER A 166 4.79 -2.01 6.30
C SER A 166 6.01 -2.15 5.41
N CYS A 167 7.21 -2.01 5.95
CA CYS A 167 8.44 -2.29 5.21
C CYS A 167 9.28 -3.31 5.98
N PRO A 168 9.29 -4.59 5.56
CA PRO A 168 10.09 -5.63 6.21
C PRO A 168 11.58 -5.27 6.27
N ALA A 169 12.13 -4.65 5.22
CA ALA A 169 13.55 -4.24 5.19
C ALA A 169 13.89 -3.24 6.32
N SER A 170 13.00 -2.27 6.60
CA SER A 170 13.17 -1.33 7.70
C SER A 170 13.08 -1.99 9.09
N VAL A 171 12.30 -3.07 9.21
CA VAL A 171 12.20 -3.85 10.44
C VAL A 171 13.47 -4.66 10.65
N LEU A 172 13.92 -5.39 9.64
CA LEU A 172 15.17 -6.16 9.68
C LEU A 172 16.37 -5.25 9.99
N HIS A 173 16.49 -4.11 9.30
CA HIS A 173 17.58 -3.16 9.58
C HIS A 173 17.61 -2.69 11.05
N ARG A 174 16.45 -2.59 11.70
CA ARG A 174 16.33 -2.15 13.09
C ARG A 174 16.60 -3.27 14.10
N LEU A 175 16.29 -4.52 13.74
CA LEU A 175 16.37 -5.67 14.64
C LEU A 175 17.66 -6.49 14.47
N GLY A 176 18.40 -6.31 13.37
CA GLY A 176 19.59 -7.08 13.04
C GLY A 176 19.28 -8.35 12.25
#